data_AF-A0A4S0WC83-F1
#
_entry.id   AF-A0A4S0WC83-F1
#
_cell.length_a   1.000
_cell.length_b   1.000
_cell.length_c   1.000
_cell.angle_alpha   90.00
_cell.angle_beta   90.00
_cell.angle_gamma   90.00
#
_symmetry.space_group_name_H-M   'P 1'
#
loop_
_entity.id
_entity.type
_entity.pdbx_description
1 polymer ?
#
loop_
_entity_poly.entity_id
_entity_poly.type
_entity_poly.pdbx_seq_one_letter_code
_entity_poly.pdbx_strand_id
1 'polypeptide(L)'
;MTAKKKGRPEFVATDEDRHKVRVLKAGGMSAEAIAEAINISEPTLRKYFSLDLEVGAAKVTAEMLMARYNAGIGGNVNAQNKWLEAAGAIPPKPRREPKPPAKGKKEILEEEAQVERASPGWGDVLQ
;
A
#
# COMPACT_ATOMS: atom_id res chain seq x y z
N MET A 1 24.20 18.81 -50.98
CA MET A 1 24.60 18.38 -49.62
C MET A 1 23.34 17.91 -48.88
N THR A 2 23.13 16.60 -48.79
CA THR A 2 21.88 16.01 -48.31
C THR A 2 21.84 16.07 -46.78
N ALA A 3 20.87 16.79 -46.22
CA ALA A 3 20.70 16.90 -44.77
C ALA A 3 20.42 15.52 -44.17
N LYS A 4 21.35 15.06 -43.31
CA LYS A 4 21.22 13.79 -42.56
C LYS A 4 19.98 13.89 -41.68
N LYS A 5 18.96 13.05 -41.92
CA LYS A 5 17.77 12.93 -41.07
C LYS A 5 18.23 12.64 -39.64
N LYS A 6 18.18 13.65 -38.77
CA LYS A 6 18.58 13.55 -37.36
C LYS A 6 17.57 12.64 -36.67
N GLY A 7 18.04 11.57 -36.02
CA GLY A 7 17.18 10.63 -35.29
C GLY A 7 16.41 11.31 -34.14
N ARG A 8 15.63 10.52 -33.38
CA ARG A 8 14.96 11.00 -32.16
C ARG A 8 15.99 11.72 -31.28
N PRO A 9 15.71 12.94 -30.78
CA PRO A 9 16.62 13.65 -29.89
C PRO A 9 17.01 12.79 -28.68
N GLU A 10 18.25 12.95 -28.22
CA GLU A 10 18.70 12.29 -27.00
C GLU A 10 17.87 12.79 -25.81
N PHE A 11 17.57 11.88 -24.88
CA PHE A 11 16.84 12.21 -23.66
C PHE A 11 17.64 13.19 -22.80
N VAL A 12 16.99 14.24 -22.30
CA VAL A 12 17.58 15.23 -21.41
C VAL A 12 16.86 15.15 -20.08
N ALA A 13 17.57 14.76 -19.03
CA ALA A 13 17.01 14.70 -17.68
C ALA A 13 16.84 16.10 -17.10
N THR A 14 15.60 16.46 -16.78
CA THR A 14 15.29 17.72 -16.07
C THR A 14 15.36 17.53 -14.55
N ASP A 15 15.47 18.62 -13.80
CA ASP A 15 15.43 18.57 -12.33
C ASP A 15 14.09 18.07 -11.80
N GLU A 16 13.00 18.36 -12.52
CA GLU A 16 11.67 17.84 -12.20
C GLU A 16 11.61 16.32 -12.37
N ASP A 17 12.19 15.77 -13.44
CA ASP A 17 12.28 14.32 -13.64
C ASP A 17 13.12 13.68 -12.54
N ARG A 18 14.24 14.31 -12.15
CA ARG A 18 15.08 13.83 -11.05
C ARG A 18 14.28 13.80 -9.75
N HIS A 19 13.52 14.86 -9.46
CA HIS A 19 12.67 14.89 -8.28
C HIS A 19 11.63 13.76 -8.32
N LYS A 20 10.93 13.56 -9.44
CA LYS A 20 9.97 12.45 -9.63
C LYS A 20 10.62 11.10 -9.38
N VAL A 21 11.77 10.81 -9.99
CA VAL A 21 12.49 9.54 -9.81
C VAL A 21 12.82 9.29 -8.34
N ARG A 22 13.33 10.30 -7.62
CA ARG A 22 13.65 10.19 -6.20
C ARG A 22 12.42 9.87 -5.35
N VAL A 23 11.30 10.54 -5.62
CA VAL A 23 10.02 10.33 -4.92
C VAL A 23 9.47 8.92 -5.16
N LEU A 24 9.41 8.49 -6.43
CA LEU A 24 8.91 7.17 -6.78
C LEU A 24 9.79 6.06 -6.21
N LYS A 25 11.12 6.25 -6.22
CA LYS A 25 12.06 5.31 -5.62
C LYS A 25 11.91 5.24 -4.09
N ALA A 26 11.76 6.38 -3.41
CA ALA A 26 11.49 6.43 -1.97
C ALA A 26 10.16 5.76 -1.60
N GLY A 27 9.18 5.78 -2.51
CA GLY A 27 7.92 5.05 -2.39
C GLY A 27 8.04 3.53 -2.57
N GLY A 28 9.22 3.00 -2.89
CA GLY A 28 9.48 1.57 -3.04
C GLY A 28 9.24 1.01 -4.44
N MET A 29 9.07 1.86 -5.47
CA MET A 29 8.92 1.39 -6.85
C MET A 29 10.22 0.80 -7.40
N SER A 30 10.09 -0.20 -8.28
CA SER A 30 11.21 -0.78 -9.02
C SER A 30 11.69 0.16 -10.13
N ALA A 31 12.90 -0.02 -10.63
CA ALA A 31 13.45 0.84 -11.69
C ALA A 31 12.63 0.71 -12.98
N GLU A 32 12.11 -0.47 -13.27
CA GLU A 32 11.27 -0.78 -14.43
C GLU A 32 9.95 -0.03 -14.35
N ALA A 33 9.27 -0.10 -13.20
CA ALA A 33 8.02 0.61 -12.96
C ALA A 33 8.20 2.14 -12.98
N ILE A 34 9.34 2.65 -12.49
CA ILE A 34 9.66 4.08 -12.56
C ILE A 34 9.87 4.50 -14.02
N ALA A 35 10.60 3.71 -14.81
CA ALA A 35 10.87 4.00 -16.21
C ALA A 35 9.57 4.06 -17.02
N GLU A 36 8.65 3.12 -16.78
CA GLU A 36 7.30 3.12 -17.35
C GLU A 36 6.52 4.37 -16.93
N ALA A 37 6.53 4.72 -15.64
CA ALA A 37 5.81 5.88 -15.11
C ALA A 37 6.26 7.22 -15.71
N ILE A 38 7.54 7.35 -16.09
CA ILE A 38 8.08 8.56 -16.74
C ILE A 38 8.28 8.39 -18.26
N ASN A 39 7.75 7.31 -18.84
CA ASN A 39 7.74 7.00 -20.27
C ASN A 39 9.12 6.98 -20.94
N ILE A 40 10.10 6.34 -20.28
CA ILE A 40 11.43 6.07 -20.84
C ILE A 40 11.79 4.59 -20.71
N SER A 41 12.84 4.15 -21.40
CA SER A 41 13.37 2.80 -21.19
C SER A 41 14.14 2.71 -19.87
N GLU A 42 14.10 1.55 -19.22
CA GLU A 42 14.88 1.29 -17.99
C GLU A 42 16.40 1.55 -18.18
N PRO A 43 17.04 1.19 -19.31
CA PRO A 43 18.43 1.60 -19.57
C PRO A 43 18.63 3.12 -19.60
N THR A 44 17.67 3.88 -20.17
CA THR A 44 17.69 5.34 -20.14
C THR A 44 17.58 5.85 -18.70
N LEU A 45 16.69 5.27 -17.89
CA LEU A 45 16.55 5.63 -16.48
C LEU A 45 17.89 5.45 -15.73
N ARG A 46 18.52 4.27 -15.86
CA ARG A 46 19.80 3.98 -15.19
C ARG A 46 20.93 4.89 -15.67
N LYS A 47 20.97 5.24 -16.96
CA LYS A 47 21.99 6.14 -17.54
C LYS A 47 21.90 7.54 -16.95
N TYR A 48 20.70 8.10 -16.83
CA TYR A 48 20.52 9.52 -16.50
C TYR A 48 20.23 9.81 -15.02
N PHE A 49 19.74 8.82 -14.28
CA PHE A 49 19.23 8.97 -12.91
C PHE A 49 19.88 8.00 -11.91
N SER A 50 21.09 7.50 -12.19
CA SER A 50 21.79 6.57 -11.29
C SER A 50 21.89 7.08 -9.85
N LEU A 51 22.35 8.33 -9.67
CA LEU A 51 22.47 8.94 -8.34
C LEU A 51 21.12 9.13 -7.65
N ASP A 52 20.08 9.47 -8.41
CA ASP A 52 18.72 9.64 -7.91
C ASP A 52 18.13 8.31 -7.41
N LEU A 53 18.46 7.20 -8.09
CA LEU A 53 18.06 5.85 -7.71
C LEU A 53 18.84 5.31 -6.49
N GLU A 54 20.13 5.62 -6.39
CA GLU A 54 21.00 5.11 -5.33
C GLU A 54 20.84 5.90 -4.01
N VAL A 55 20.91 7.23 -4.08
CA VAL A 55 21.00 8.09 -2.89
C VAL A 55 19.74 8.93 -2.71
N GLY A 56 19.06 9.28 -3.79
CA GLY A 56 17.96 10.22 -3.77
C GLY A 56 16.74 9.72 -2.97
N ALA A 57 16.52 8.41 -2.92
CA ALA A 57 15.47 7.81 -2.10
C ALA A 57 15.64 8.13 -0.62
N ALA A 58 16.86 7.97 -0.07
CA ALA A 58 17.14 8.23 1.33
C ALA A 58 16.87 9.69 1.72
N LYS A 59 17.21 10.64 0.83
CA LYS A 59 16.94 12.07 1.04
C LYS A 59 15.44 12.36 1.15
N VAL A 60 14.64 11.86 0.20
CA VAL A 60 13.18 12.05 0.22
C VAL A 60 12.54 11.36 1.42
N THR A 61 13.02 10.16 1.79
CA THR A 61 12.55 9.47 3.00
C THR A 61 12.85 10.28 4.26
N ALA A 62 14.03 10.89 4.37
CA ALA A 62 14.37 11.75 5.49
C ALA A 62 13.48 13.01 5.56
N GLU A 63 13.24 13.66 4.42
CA GLU A 63 12.32 14.81 4.33
C GLU A 63 10.90 14.43 4.79
N MET A 64 10.39 13.27 4.35
CA MET A 64 9.08 12.77 4.78
C MET A 64 9.03 12.41 6.27
N LEU A 65 10.10 11.86 6.83
CA LEU A 65 10.20 11.60 8.26
C LEU A 65 10.16 12.90 9.07
N MET A 66 10.91 13.92 8.65
CA MET A 66 10.91 15.24 9.29
C MET A 66 9.54 15.92 9.19
N ALA A 67 8.88 15.85 8.02
CA ALA A 67 7.53 16.37 7.85
C ALA A 67 6.53 15.69 8.79
N ARG A 68 6.61 14.36 8.93
CA ARG A 68 5.78 13.60 9.87
C ARG A 68 6.06 13.98 11.32
N TYR A 69 7.32 14.13 11.70
CA TYR A 69 7.72 14.58 13.03
C TYR A 69 7.10 15.94 13.36
N ASN A 70 7.28 16.93 12.48
CA ASN A 70 6.73 18.27 12.66
C ASN A 70 5.20 18.26 12.77
N ALA A 71 4.51 17.47 11.93
CA ALA A 71 3.07 17.30 12.02
C ALA A 71 2.63 16.67 13.35
N GLY A 72 3.38 15.69 13.85
CA GLY A 72 3.15 15.07 15.15
C GLY A 72 3.32 16.06 16.31
N ILE A 73 4.39 16.86 16.31
CA ILE A 73 4.59 17.93 17.30
C ILE A 73 3.47 18.98 17.22
N GLY A 74 2.96 19.27 16.03
CA GLY A 74 1.80 20.13 15.82
C GLY A 74 0.44 19.56 16.27
N GLY A 75 0.42 18.38 16.91
CA GLY A 75 -0.79 17.78 17.48
C GLY A 75 -1.54 16.81 16.57
N ASN A 76 -0.98 16.43 15.41
CA ASN A 76 -1.59 15.41 14.56
C ASN A 76 -1.44 14.01 15.19
N VAL A 77 -2.50 13.56 15.88
CA VAL A 77 -2.54 12.26 16.59
C VAL A 77 -2.30 11.08 15.65
N ASN A 78 -2.73 11.14 14.39
CA ASN A 78 -2.45 10.08 13.42
C ASN A 78 -0.96 10.01 13.08
N ALA A 79 -0.29 11.15 12.91
CA ALA A 79 1.15 11.19 12.68
C ALA A 79 1.93 10.64 13.89
N GLN A 80 1.51 10.98 15.11
CA GLN A 80 2.07 10.43 16.36
C GLN A 80 1.88 8.91 16.44
N ASN A 81 0.66 8.41 16.20
CA ASN A 81 0.38 6.97 16.22
C ASN A 81 1.21 6.23 15.17
N LYS A 82 1.30 6.75 13.94
CA LYS A 82 2.13 6.16 12.89
C LYS A 82 3.62 6.17 13.21
N TRP A 83 4.10 7.19 13.92
CA TRP A 83 5.48 7.22 14.43
C TRP A 83 5.71 6.11 15.47
N LEU A 84 4.81 5.97 16.44
CA LEU A 84 4.91 4.96 17.50
C LEU A 84 4.76 3.52 16.96
N GLU A 85 3.89 3.31 15.96
CA GLU A 85 3.79 2.04 15.23
C GLU A 85 5.12 1.70 14.54
N ALA A 86 5.72 2.66 13.83
CA ALA A 86 7.01 2.45 13.13
C ALA A 86 8.19 2.24 14.10
N ALA A 87 8.16 2.87 15.28
CA ALA A 87 9.16 2.70 16.32
C ALA A 87 9.00 1.39 17.13
N GLY A 88 7.94 0.60 16.86
CA GLY A 88 7.65 -0.63 17.60
C GLY A 88 7.12 -0.41 19.02
N ALA A 89 6.74 0.82 19.38
CA ALA A 89 6.21 1.14 20.70
C ALA A 89 4.75 0.67 20.88
N ILE A 90 4.02 0.46 19.78
CA ILE A 90 2.65 -0.07 19.78
C ILE A 90 2.67 -1.47 19.14
N PRO A 91 2.16 -2.51 19.83
CA PRO A 91 2.10 -3.85 19.26
C PRO A 91 1.18 -3.88 18.02
N PRO A 92 1.51 -4.68 17.00
CA PRO A 92 0.68 -4.78 15.80
C PRO A 92 -0.73 -5.25 16.16
N LYS A 93 -1.74 -4.61 15.56
CA LYS A 93 -3.14 -5.04 15.78
C LYS A 93 -3.29 -6.49 15.32
N PRO A 94 -3.89 -7.37 16.15
CA PRO A 94 -4.10 -8.75 15.75
C PRO A 94 -4.97 -8.78 14.48
N ARG A 95 -4.55 -9.61 13.51
CA ARG A 95 -5.33 -9.82 12.29
C ARG A 95 -6.67 -10.42 12.71
N ARG A 96 -7.75 -9.67 12.56
CA ARG A 96 -9.09 -10.19 12.81
C ARG A 96 -9.36 -11.28 11.78
N GLU A 97 -9.58 -12.50 12.26
CA GLU A 97 -10.11 -13.57 11.42
C GLU A 97 -11.46 -13.12 10.83
N PRO A 98 -11.76 -13.48 9.57
CA PRO A 98 -13.05 -13.16 8.99
C PRO A 98 -14.13 -13.77 9.90
N LYS A 99 -15.01 -12.93 10.44
CA LYS A 99 -16.15 -13.41 11.21
C LYS A 99 -16.92 -14.38 10.29
N PRO A 100 -17.33 -15.57 10.78
CA PRO A 100 -18.17 -16.45 10.00
C PRO A 100 -19.41 -15.65 9.54
N PRO A 101 -19.94 -15.94 8.33
CA PRO A 101 -21.11 -15.23 7.83
C PRO A 101 -22.20 -15.30 8.89
N ALA A 102 -22.73 -14.14 9.28
CA ALA A 102 -23.83 -14.09 10.22
C ALA A 102 -25.02 -14.81 9.57
N LYS A 103 -25.34 -16.02 10.04
CA LYS A 103 -26.53 -16.75 9.60
C LYS A 103 -27.73 -15.83 9.72
N GLY A 104 -28.50 -15.73 8.64
CA GLY A 104 -29.66 -14.86 8.60
C GLY A 104 -30.67 -15.29 9.66
N LYS A 105 -31.47 -14.37 10.21
CA LYS A 105 -32.54 -14.71 11.18
C LYS A 105 -33.45 -15.85 10.70
N LYS A 106 -33.59 -16.01 9.38
CA LYS A 106 -34.36 -17.09 8.73
C LYS A 106 -33.69 -18.47 8.84
N GLU A 107 -32.37 -18.55 8.67
CA GLU A 107 -31.62 -19.81 8.77
C GLU A 107 -31.57 -20.31 10.22
N ILE A 108 -31.49 -19.39 11.19
CA ILE A 108 -31.56 -19.72 12.62
C ILE A 108 -32.93 -20.33 12.96
N LEU A 109 -34.01 -19.72 12.47
CA LEU A 109 -35.37 -20.22 12.66
C LEU A 109 -35.61 -21.59 12.00
N GLU A 110 -35.06 -21.81 10.81
CA GLU A 110 -35.14 -23.11 10.13
C GLU A 110 -34.36 -24.20 10.85
N GLU A 111 -33.16 -23.88 11.37
CA GLU A 111 -32.37 -24.81 12.17
C GLU A 111 -33.07 -25.13 13.51
N GLU A 112 -33.62 -24.13 14.21
CA GLU A 112 -34.40 -24.33 15.44
C GLU A 112 -35.64 -25.22 15.17
N ALA A 113 -36.36 -24.98 14.08
CA ALA A 113 -37.51 -25.80 13.69
C ALA A 113 -37.12 -27.23 13.28
N GLN A 114 -35.93 -27.44 12.72
CA GLN A 114 -35.42 -28.78 12.42
C GLN A 114 -34.95 -29.52 13.68
N VAL A 115 -34.31 -28.81 14.61
CA VAL A 115 -33.89 -29.36 15.90
C VAL A 115 -35.11 -29.73 16.76
N GLU A 116 -36.14 -28.89 16.77
CA GLU A 116 -37.39 -29.18 17.48
C GLU A 116 -38.13 -30.39 16.88
N ARG A 117 -38.10 -30.55 15.56
CA ARG A 117 -38.70 -31.71 14.87
C ARG A 117 -37.93 -33.02 15.09
N ALA A 118 -36.63 -32.93 15.42
CA ALA A 118 -35.78 -34.08 15.70
C ALA A 118 -35.77 -34.47 17.20
N SER A 119 -36.37 -33.65 18.06
CA SER A 119 -36.58 -33.98 19.47
C SER A 119 -37.76 -34.96 19.61
N PRO A 120 -37.75 -35.93 20.55
CA PRO A 120 -38.91 -36.78 20.81
C PRO A 120 -40.13 -35.90 21.04
N GLY A 121 -41.11 -36.02 20.14
CA GLY A 121 -42.31 -35.20 20.20
C GLY A 121 -43.08 -35.51 21.48
N TRP A 122 -43.81 -34.54 22.02
CA TRP A 122 -44.68 -34.70 23.19
C TRP A 122 -45.66 -35.90 23.10
N GLY A 123 -45.86 -36.46 21.91
CA GLY A 123 -46.63 -37.69 21.68
C GLY A 123 -45.98 -38.99 22.16
N ASP A 124 -44.64 -39.04 22.30
CA ASP A 124 -43.93 -40.24 22.82
C ASP A 124 -43.99 -40.35 24.35
N VAL A 125 -44.46 -39.30 25.04
CA VAL A 125 -44.46 -39.21 26.51
C VAL A 125 -45.77 -39.71 27.14
N LEU A 126 -46.75 -40.13 26.35
CA LEU A 126 -48.11 -40.51 26.82
C LEU A 126 -48.50 -41.99 26.57
N GLN A 127 -47.54 -42.90 26.42
CA GLN A 127 -47.80 -44.35 26.40
C GLN A 127 -47.68 -44.99 27.79
#